data_AF-A0A524LNS5-F1
#
_entry.id   AF-A0A524LNS5-F1
#
_cell.length_a   1.000
_cell.length_b   1.000
_cell.length_c   1.000
_cell.angle_alpha   90.00
_cell.angle_beta   90.00
_cell.angle_gamma   90.00
#
_symmetry.space_group_name_H-M   'P 1'
#
loop_
_entity.id
_entity.type
_entity.pdbx_description
1 polymer ?
#
loop_
_entity_poly.entity_id
_entity_poly.type
_entity_poly.pdbx_seq_one_letter_code
_entity_poly.pdbx_strand_id
1 'polypeptide(L)'
;MNRYIIIFLTGIFLTGIFSISLVSDQFVDANSRKKIHFTETLPSSQDPGQGHEGHQLALILSPSEGTIYDGSLTFTASTPVQLVVLHEINENDAKGQPTWTIDGKKIYALSLIDTGANAGSFEFTGAALALHSSNSQKFTSTVSVDGWIRGQPTEIIMQQMDLEKEETSLLLSKTNVPATIPMHKGIFNSSSVFYIITDSSDQEFGNKITERQGWNVELAPPLAKTPKTALQKIFVFTNGISGVGIYGYQSDVFSNTPSQESEYTPLSSVVEVSWKTGQNKIIFESIEEILE
;
A
#
# COMPACT_ATOMS: atom_id res chain seq x y z
N MET A 1 -64.01 -34.18 61.70
CA MET A 1 -65.05 -33.57 60.84
C MET A 1 -64.42 -32.36 60.16
N ASN A 2 -64.19 -32.49 58.85
CA ASN A 2 -63.50 -31.52 57.99
C ASN A 2 -64.21 -30.17 57.96
N ARG A 3 -63.43 -29.08 57.99
CA ARG A 3 -63.70 -27.86 57.22
C ARG A 3 -62.38 -27.27 56.73
N TYR A 4 -62.06 -27.58 55.48
CA TYR A 4 -60.99 -26.94 54.72
C TYR A 4 -61.44 -25.51 54.39
N ILE A 5 -60.70 -24.51 54.85
CA ILE A 5 -60.80 -23.14 54.34
C ILE A 5 -59.77 -23.03 53.23
N ILE A 6 -60.27 -23.04 51.99
CA ILE A 6 -59.51 -22.74 50.79
C ILE A 6 -59.39 -21.21 50.71
N ILE A 7 -58.18 -20.68 50.85
CA ILE A 7 -57.87 -19.28 50.55
C ILE A 7 -57.38 -19.25 49.10
N PHE A 8 -58.13 -18.57 48.24
CA PHE A 8 -57.83 -18.39 46.82
C PHE A 8 -57.49 -16.92 46.56
N LEU A 9 -56.27 -16.69 46.06
CA LEU A 9 -55.71 -15.52 45.34
C LEU A 9 -55.83 -14.13 46.00
N THR A 10 -54.80 -13.28 45.97
CA THR A 10 -54.07 -12.87 44.76
C THR A 10 -52.58 -12.70 45.02
N GLY A 11 -51.76 -13.60 44.48
CA GLY A 11 -50.37 -13.27 44.19
C GLY A 11 -50.37 -12.35 42.98
N ILE A 12 -50.07 -11.07 43.18
CA ILE A 12 -49.68 -10.21 42.06
C ILE A 12 -48.32 -10.75 41.60
N PHE A 13 -48.36 -11.65 40.61
CA PHE A 13 -47.17 -11.93 39.82
C PHE A 13 -46.92 -10.65 39.03
N LEU A 14 -46.15 -9.73 39.60
CA LEU A 14 -45.46 -8.74 38.78
C LEU A 14 -44.55 -9.57 37.87
N THR A 15 -45.06 -9.94 36.69
CA THR A 15 -44.24 -10.20 35.54
C THR A 15 -43.56 -8.88 35.21
N GLY A 16 -42.53 -8.54 35.99
CA GLY A 16 -41.55 -7.58 35.59
C GLY A 16 -40.98 -8.14 34.30
N ILE A 17 -41.46 -7.62 33.18
CA ILE A 17 -40.73 -7.71 31.93
C ILE A 17 -39.42 -6.98 32.25
N PHE A 18 -38.41 -7.73 32.65
CA PHE A 18 -37.03 -7.28 32.54
C PHE A 18 -36.76 -7.21 31.05
N SER A 19 -37.20 -6.12 30.43
CA SER A 19 -36.57 -5.64 29.23
C SER A 19 -35.16 -5.29 29.67
N ILE A 20 -34.25 -6.26 29.53
CA ILE A 20 -32.84 -5.97 29.46
C ILE A 20 -32.76 -5.12 28.19
N SER A 21 -32.79 -3.80 28.36
CA SER A 21 -32.40 -2.91 27.30
C SER A 21 -30.95 -3.28 27.02
N LEU A 22 -30.74 -4.14 26.01
CA LEU A 22 -29.50 -4.18 25.27
C LEU A 22 -29.42 -2.82 24.56
N VAL A 23 -29.16 -1.78 25.35
CA VAL A 23 -28.55 -0.56 24.84
C VAL A 23 -27.16 -1.04 24.47
N SER A 24 -26.99 -1.48 23.23
CA SER A 24 -25.72 -1.29 22.58
C SER A 24 -25.46 0.20 22.72
N ASP A 25 -24.56 0.56 23.61
CA ASP A 25 -24.17 1.92 23.91
C ASP A 25 -23.72 2.61 22.60
N GLN A 26 -24.67 3.20 21.89
CA GLN A 26 -24.43 4.12 20.77
C GLN A 26 -24.08 5.47 21.37
N PHE A 27 -22.99 5.52 22.15
CA PHE A 27 -22.44 6.80 22.55
C PHE A 27 -22.02 7.55 21.29
N VAL A 28 -22.57 8.75 21.10
CA VAL A 28 -22.16 9.67 20.04
C VAL A 28 -21.09 10.57 20.63
N ASP A 29 -19.83 10.23 20.38
CA ASP A 29 -18.74 11.17 20.59
C ASP A 29 -18.81 12.28 19.53
N ALA A 30 -18.50 13.52 19.93
CA ALA A 30 -18.38 14.68 19.04
C ALA A 30 -17.11 14.59 18.19
N ASN A 31 -17.02 13.54 17.39
CA ASN A 31 -15.92 13.20 16.53
C ASN A 31 -15.80 14.16 15.33
N SER A 32 -14.55 14.40 14.87
CA SER A 32 -14.29 15.31 13.75
C SER A 32 -14.98 14.83 12.48
N ARG A 33 -15.74 15.72 11.83
CA ARG A 33 -16.33 15.47 10.52
C ARG A 33 -15.56 16.22 9.45
N LYS A 34 -15.00 15.51 8.47
CA LYS A 34 -14.32 16.10 7.31
C LYS A 34 -15.15 15.86 6.07
N LYS A 35 -15.41 16.90 5.27
CA LYS A 35 -16.08 16.74 3.98
C LYS A 35 -15.10 16.12 2.98
N ILE A 36 -15.57 15.18 2.17
CA ILE A 36 -14.89 14.68 0.97
C ILE A 36 -15.74 14.99 -0.25
N HIS A 37 -15.11 15.56 -1.27
CA HIS A 37 -15.76 15.90 -2.53
C HIS A 37 -14.72 15.91 -3.64
N PHE A 38 -14.78 14.96 -4.57
CA PHE A 38 -13.83 14.89 -5.68
C PHE A 38 -14.40 14.17 -6.89
N THR A 39 -13.75 14.34 -8.04
CA THR A 39 -13.95 13.52 -9.23
C THR A 39 -12.58 13.11 -9.78
N GLU A 40 -12.38 11.83 -10.02
CA GLU A 40 -11.08 11.28 -10.41
C GLU A 40 -11.25 10.11 -11.39
N THR A 41 -10.25 9.90 -12.25
CA THR A 41 -10.18 8.70 -13.11
C THR A 41 -9.06 7.79 -12.62
N LEU A 42 -9.43 6.57 -12.25
CA LEU A 42 -8.58 5.60 -11.60
C LEU A 42 -8.49 4.33 -12.47
N PRO A 43 -7.29 3.83 -12.79
CA PRO A 43 -7.12 2.50 -13.37
C PRO A 43 -7.31 1.43 -12.28
N SER A 44 -7.74 0.23 -12.68
CA SER A 44 -7.71 -0.92 -11.78
C SER A 44 -6.30 -1.52 -11.64
N SER A 45 -6.07 -2.16 -10.50
CA SER A 45 -4.94 -3.04 -10.24
C SER A 45 -5.45 -4.44 -9.85
N GLN A 46 -4.55 -5.41 -9.72
CA GLN A 46 -4.90 -6.69 -9.10
C GLN A 46 -5.50 -6.46 -7.70
N ASP A 47 -6.56 -7.19 -7.35
CA ASP A 47 -7.15 -7.14 -6.02
C ASP A 47 -6.16 -7.73 -5.00
N PRO A 48 -5.73 -6.98 -3.97
CA PRO A 48 -4.76 -7.47 -3.00
C PRO A 48 -5.38 -8.40 -1.94
N GLY A 49 -6.68 -8.67 -2.00
CA GLY A 49 -7.35 -9.61 -1.10
C GLY A 49 -6.94 -11.05 -1.33
N GLN A 50 -6.74 -11.81 -0.25
CA GLN A 50 -6.48 -13.24 -0.32
C GLN A 50 -7.66 -13.96 -0.98
N GLY A 51 -7.38 -14.80 -1.99
CA GLY A 51 -8.40 -15.49 -2.78
C GLY A 51 -9.01 -14.64 -3.90
N HIS A 52 -8.53 -13.41 -4.11
CA HIS A 52 -8.95 -12.51 -5.18
C HIS A 52 -7.83 -12.26 -6.21
N GLU A 53 -6.82 -13.12 -6.28
CA GLU A 53 -5.63 -12.94 -7.11
C GLU A 53 -5.97 -12.88 -8.62
N GLY A 54 -7.10 -13.46 -9.03
CA GLY A 54 -7.60 -13.40 -10.41
C GLY A 54 -8.43 -12.16 -10.74
N HIS A 55 -8.66 -11.26 -9.79
CA HIS A 55 -9.61 -10.17 -9.90
C HIS A 55 -8.90 -8.81 -10.08
N GLN A 56 -9.69 -7.79 -10.40
CA GLN A 56 -9.25 -6.41 -10.51
C GLN A 56 -10.03 -5.52 -9.53
N LEU A 57 -9.34 -4.54 -8.95
CA LEU A 57 -9.88 -3.59 -7.99
C LEU A 57 -9.40 -2.17 -8.35
N ALA A 58 -10.32 -1.21 -8.35
CA ALA A 58 -10.02 0.21 -8.36
C ALA A 58 -10.43 0.79 -7.00
N LEU A 59 -9.46 1.03 -6.12
CA LEU A 59 -9.68 1.54 -4.77
C LEU A 59 -9.98 3.04 -4.82
N ILE A 60 -11.12 3.45 -4.26
CA ILE A 60 -11.60 4.85 -4.28
C ILE A 60 -11.36 5.50 -2.92
N LEU A 61 -11.73 4.81 -1.83
CA LEU A 61 -11.51 5.23 -0.45
C LEU A 61 -10.84 4.08 0.30
N SER A 62 -9.64 4.33 0.80
CA SER A 62 -8.83 3.33 1.51
C SER A 62 -9.37 3.09 2.93
N PRO A 63 -9.30 1.85 3.45
CA PRO A 63 -9.63 1.60 4.84
C PRO A 63 -8.65 2.27 5.79
N SER A 64 -9.16 2.79 6.91
CA SER A 64 -8.39 3.35 8.02
C SER A 64 -9.08 2.99 9.33
N GLU A 65 -8.30 2.74 10.38
CA GLU A 65 -8.85 2.30 11.67
C GLU A 65 -9.77 3.36 12.27
N GLY A 66 -10.96 2.95 12.69
CA GLY A 66 -11.97 3.83 13.28
C GLY A 66 -12.58 4.84 12.30
N THR A 67 -12.28 4.74 11.00
CA THR A 67 -12.77 5.65 9.97
C THR A 67 -14.01 5.11 9.30
N ILE A 68 -15.06 5.92 9.23
CA ILE A 68 -16.29 5.65 8.50
C ILE A 68 -16.50 6.74 7.46
N TYR A 69 -16.56 6.34 6.20
CA TYR A 69 -17.03 7.16 5.09
C TYR A 69 -18.53 7.01 4.93
N ASP A 70 -19.20 8.12 4.64
CA ASP A 70 -20.65 8.17 4.46
C ASP A 70 -21.00 9.20 3.38
N GLY A 71 -21.65 8.77 2.31
CA GLY A 71 -22.05 9.67 1.22
C GLY A 71 -22.45 8.94 -0.05
N SER A 72 -22.29 9.65 -1.17
CA SER A 72 -22.71 9.20 -2.49
C SER A 72 -21.51 9.01 -3.42
N LEU A 73 -21.59 7.99 -4.27
CA LEU A 73 -20.68 7.69 -5.37
C LEU A 73 -21.48 7.76 -6.67
N THR A 74 -20.93 8.42 -7.69
CA THR A 74 -21.34 8.25 -9.08
C THR A 74 -20.14 7.81 -9.89
N PHE A 75 -20.29 6.83 -10.79
CA PHE A 75 -19.16 6.33 -11.57
C PHE A 75 -19.52 5.98 -13.02
N THR A 76 -18.49 5.92 -13.85
CA THR A 76 -18.48 5.21 -15.13
C THR A 76 -17.21 4.37 -15.26
N ALA A 77 -17.26 3.24 -15.97
CA ALA A 77 -16.18 2.28 -16.12
C ALA A 77 -16.13 1.70 -17.55
N SER A 78 -14.93 1.33 -17.99
CA SER A 78 -14.70 0.74 -19.32
C SER A 78 -15.32 -0.65 -19.49
N THR A 79 -15.63 -1.34 -18.41
CA THR A 79 -16.29 -2.65 -18.37
C THR A 79 -17.36 -2.66 -17.28
N PRO A 80 -18.30 -3.63 -17.29
CA PRO A 80 -19.17 -3.86 -16.13
C PRO A 80 -18.35 -4.12 -14.87
N VAL A 81 -18.77 -3.53 -13.75
CA VAL A 81 -18.08 -3.62 -12.45
C VAL A 81 -19.06 -3.88 -11.31
N GLN A 82 -18.53 -4.31 -10.18
CA GLN A 82 -19.25 -4.48 -8.92
C GLN A 82 -18.78 -3.41 -7.94
N LEU A 83 -19.67 -2.94 -7.06
CA LEU A 83 -19.32 -2.02 -6.00
C LEU A 83 -18.90 -2.80 -4.75
N VAL A 84 -17.76 -2.45 -4.17
CA VAL A 84 -17.24 -3.02 -2.94
C VAL A 84 -17.30 -1.97 -1.84
N VAL A 85 -17.96 -2.31 -0.73
CA VAL A 85 -17.90 -1.55 0.52
C VAL A 85 -17.37 -2.47 1.61
N LEU A 86 -16.27 -2.06 2.24
CA LEU A 86 -15.69 -2.79 3.36
C LEU A 86 -16.17 -2.19 4.69
N HIS A 87 -16.41 -3.04 5.67
CA HIS A 87 -16.79 -2.65 7.03
C HIS A 87 -15.77 -3.19 8.01
N GLU A 88 -15.23 -2.31 8.87
CA GLU A 88 -14.32 -2.72 9.92
C GLU A 88 -15.07 -3.56 10.97
N ILE A 89 -14.52 -4.74 11.26
CA ILE A 89 -15.07 -5.68 12.25
C ILE A 89 -13.93 -6.28 13.08
N ASN A 90 -14.24 -6.76 14.28
CA ASN A 90 -13.30 -7.60 15.01
C ASN A 90 -13.27 -9.00 14.39
N GLU A 91 -12.15 -9.72 14.52
CA GLU A 91 -12.02 -11.10 14.05
C GLU A 91 -13.12 -12.01 14.61
N ASN A 92 -13.47 -11.84 15.90
CA ASN A 92 -14.53 -12.60 16.56
C ASN A 92 -15.95 -12.31 16.02
N ASP A 93 -16.10 -11.23 15.23
CA ASP A 93 -17.37 -10.85 14.60
C ASP A 93 -17.51 -11.40 13.17
N ALA A 94 -16.48 -12.06 12.64
CA ALA A 94 -16.56 -12.82 11.39
C ALA A 94 -17.38 -14.11 11.60
N LYS A 95 -18.69 -14.02 11.42
CA LYS A 95 -19.69 -15.07 11.71
C LYS A 95 -20.38 -15.58 10.44
N GLY A 96 -19.60 -15.78 9.38
CA GLY A 96 -20.04 -16.39 8.11
C GLY A 96 -20.46 -15.41 7.01
N GLN A 97 -20.45 -14.10 7.26
CA GLN A 97 -20.53 -13.09 6.20
C GLN A 97 -19.29 -13.14 5.31
N PRO A 98 -19.37 -12.70 4.03
CA PRO A 98 -18.19 -12.51 3.21
C PRO A 98 -17.20 -11.57 3.88
N THR A 99 -15.91 -11.92 3.84
CA THR A 99 -14.84 -11.12 4.41
C THR A 99 -13.75 -10.85 3.38
N TRP A 100 -12.97 -9.81 3.63
CA TRP A 100 -11.83 -9.44 2.81
C TRP A 100 -10.63 -9.12 3.71
N THR A 101 -9.45 -9.61 3.34
CA THR A 101 -8.20 -9.41 4.10
C THR A 101 -6.99 -9.47 3.16
N ILE A 102 -5.97 -8.67 3.46
CA ILE A 102 -4.68 -8.69 2.74
C ILE A 102 -3.72 -9.66 3.44
N ASP A 103 -3.59 -9.55 4.77
CA ASP A 103 -2.54 -10.22 5.55
C ASP A 103 -3.08 -11.33 6.47
N GLY A 104 -4.39 -11.56 6.48
CA GLY A 104 -5.07 -12.51 7.35
C GLY A 104 -5.20 -12.05 8.80
N LYS A 105 -4.67 -10.86 9.15
CA LYS A 105 -4.75 -10.29 10.51
C LYS A 105 -5.86 -9.26 10.60
N LYS A 106 -5.91 -8.31 9.65
CA LYS A 106 -6.99 -7.33 9.60
C LYS A 106 -8.09 -7.83 8.67
N ILE A 107 -9.28 -8.03 9.23
CA ILE A 107 -10.44 -8.60 8.53
C ILE A 107 -11.51 -7.53 8.41
N TYR A 108 -12.06 -7.38 7.21
CA TYR A 108 -13.22 -6.54 6.94
C TYR A 108 -14.40 -7.42 6.54
N ALA A 109 -15.62 -7.05 6.93
CA ALA A 109 -16.81 -7.58 6.28
C ALA A 109 -16.96 -6.93 4.90
N LEU A 110 -17.25 -7.76 3.90
CA LEU A 110 -17.32 -7.37 2.49
C LEU A 110 -18.79 -7.28 2.06
N SER A 111 -19.21 -6.09 1.64
CA SER A 111 -20.43 -5.92 0.84
C SER A 111 -20.03 -5.83 -0.63
N LEU A 112 -20.49 -6.80 -1.42
CA LEU A 112 -20.30 -6.83 -2.87
C LEU A 112 -21.65 -6.62 -3.54
N ILE A 113 -21.82 -5.49 -4.22
CA ILE A 113 -23.06 -5.13 -4.91
C ILE A 113 -22.80 -5.28 -6.41
N ASP A 114 -23.44 -6.26 -7.02
CA ASP A 114 -23.37 -6.42 -8.46
C ASP A 114 -24.18 -5.32 -9.16
N THR A 115 -23.47 -4.39 -9.82
CA THR A 115 -24.14 -3.33 -10.56
C THR A 115 -24.54 -3.79 -11.96
N GLY A 116 -23.91 -4.86 -12.49
CA GLY A 116 -24.11 -5.35 -13.85
C GLY A 116 -23.88 -4.30 -14.96
N ALA A 117 -23.29 -3.15 -14.63
CA ALA A 117 -23.31 -1.97 -15.46
C ALA A 117 -21.95 -1.26 -15.48
N ASN A 118 -21.75 -0.49 -16.55
CA ASN A 118 -20.57 0.35 -16.75
C ASN A 118 -20.73 1.73 -16.11
N ALA A 119 -21.86 2.03 -15.47
CA ALA A 119 -22.08 3.31 -14.81
C ALA A 119 -23.20 3.19 -13.78
N GLY A 120 -23.19 4.05 -12.77
CA GLY A 120 -24.25 4.09 -11.77
C GLY A 120 -24.00 5.13 -10.68
N SER A 121 -25.00 5.29 -9.81
CA SER A 121 -24.92 6.14 -8.61
C SER A 121 -25.42 5.36 -7.40
N PHE A 122 -24.69 5.42 -6.30
CA PHE A 122 -24.92 4.64 -5.09
C PHE A 122 -24.65 5.46 -3.84
N GLU A 123 -25.52 5.35 -2.85
CA GLU A 123 -25.20 5.76 -1.49
C GLU A 123 -24.39 4.66 -0.80
N PHE A 124 -23.42 5.04 0.02
CA PHE A 124 -22.57 4.11 0.74
C PHE A 124 -22.26 4.61 2.16
N THR A 125 -22.09 3.65 3.06
CA THR A 125 -21.51 3.86 4.38
C THR A 125 -20.57 2.69 4.67
N GLY A 126 -19.32 2.96 5.00
CA GLY A 126 -18.34 1.91 5.28
C GLY A 126 -16.94 2.43 5.55
N ALA A 127 -16.02 1.53 5.87
CA ALA A 127 -14.61 1.82 6.12
C ALA A 127 -13.79 1.96 4.83
N ALA A 128 -14.22 1.36 3.72
CA ALA A 128 -13.57 1.52 2.41
C ALA A 128 -14.58 1.43 1.27
N LEU A 129 -14.20 1.96 0.10
CA LEU A 129 -15.01 1.95 -1.12
C LEU A 129 -14.13 1.62 -2.34
N ALA A 130 -14.57 0.70 -3.18
CA ALA A 130 -13.87 0.34 -4.41
C ALA A 130 -14.82 -0.15 -5.51
N LEU A 131 -14.35 -0.16 -6.76
CA LEU A 131 -14.95 -0.90 -7.86
C LEU A 131 -14.17 -2.19 -8.10
N HIS A 132 -14.87 -3.28 -8.38
CA HIS A 132 -14.31 -4.62 -8.52
C HIS A 132 -14.73 -5.26 -9.84
N SER A 133 -13.85 -6.09 -10.41
CA SER A 133 -14.17 -7.01 -11.49
C SER A 133 -13.60 -8.38 -11.18
N SER A 134 -14.41 -9.43 -11.34
CA SER A 134 -13.94 -10.82 -11.19
C SER A 134 -13.09 -11.32 -12.37
N ASN A 135 -12.84 -10.48 -13.37
CA ASN A 135 -11.94 -10.75 -14.49
C ASN A 135 -10.55 -10.15 -14.20
N SER A 136 -9.50 -10.81 -14.67
CA SER A 136 -8.12 -10.34 -14.56
C SER A 136 -7.78 -9.18 -15.51
N GLN A 137 -8.66 -8.88 -16.48
CA GLN A 137 -8.48 -7.75 -17.39
C GLN A 137 -8.66 -6.41 -16.68
N LYS A 138 -7.65 -5.55 -16.81
CA LYS A 138 -7.69 -4.19 -16.28
C LYS A 138 -8.86 -3.40 -16.85
N PHE A 139 -9.49 -2.60 -16.00
CA PHE A 139 -10.48 -1.60 -16.39
C PHE A 139 -10.05 -0.20 -15.92
N THR A 140 -10.72 0.82 -16.43
CA THR A 140 -10.55 2.20 -15.97
C THR A 140 -11.90 2.76 -15.62
N SER A 141 -11.97 3.52 -14.52
CA SER A 141 -13.20 4.12 -14.04
C SER A 141 -13.02 5.59 -13.70
N THR A 142 -14.00 6.41 -14.03
CA THR A 142 -14.13 7.77 -13.52
C THR A 142 -15.18 7.78 -12.43
N VAL A 143 -14.83 8.30 -11.26
CA VAL A 143 -15.68 8.32 -10.06
C VAL A 143 -15.84 9.74 -9.55
N SER A 144 -17.01 10.06 -9.03
CA SER A 144 -17.33 11.28 -8.30
C SER A 144 -17.86 10.90 -6.93
N VAL A 145 -17.24 11.41 -5.86
CA VAL A 145 -17.64 11.14 -4.49
C VAL A 145 -18.02 12.46 -3.82
N ASP A 146 -19.15 12.49 -3.13
CA ASP A 146 -19.54 13.58 -2.22
C ASP A 146 -20.05 13.00 -0.91
N GLY A 147 -19.43 13.36 0.20
CA GLY A 147 -19.72 12.75 1.49
C GLY A 147 -18.88 13.28 2.65
N TRP A 148 -18.82 12.49 3.71
CA TRP A 148 -18.18 12.83 4.97
C TRP A 148 -17.33 11.67 5.49
N ILE A 149 -16.24 12.02 6.15
CA ILE A 149 -15.46 11.13 7.01
C ILE A 149 -15.92 11.36 8.45
N ARG A 150 -16.21 10.28 9.18
CA ARG A 150 -16.66 10.27 10.59
C ARG A 150 -15.81 9.26 11.37
N GLY A 151 -15.45 9.55 12.63
CA GLY A 151 -14.62 8.65 13.47
C GLY A 151 -13.80 9.40 14.52
N GLN A 152 -13.26 8.67 15.52
CA GLN A 152 -12.37 9.21 16.58
C GLN A 152 -11.31 10.15 15.99
N PRO A 153 -10.86 11.19 16.73
CA PRO A 153 -10.04 12.23 16.15
C PRO A 153 -8.85 11.59 15.46
N THR A 154 -8.79 11.86 14.17
CA THR A 154 -7.61 11.64 13.37
C THR A 154 -6.40 12.22 14.13
N GLU A 155 -5.55 11.35 14.69
CA GLU A 155 -4.26 11.26 14.02
C GLU A 155 -4.67 10.88 12.61
N ILE A 156 -4.74 11.90 11.73
CA ILE A 156 -4.60 11.57 10.34
C ILE A 156 -3.18 11.04 10.39
N ILE A 157 -3.02 9.71 10.43
CA ILE A 157 -2.09 9.16 9.47
C ILE A 157 -2.75 9.40 8.10
N MET A 158 -2.89 10.68 7.71
CA MET A 158 -2.15 11.13 6.57
C MET A 158 -0.81 10.59 6.98
N GLN A 159 -0.31 9.62 6.25
CA GLN A 159 1.09 9.74 6.02
C GLN A 159 1.22 11.18 5.49
N GLN A 160 1.48 12.10 6.41
CA GLN A 160 2.44 13.13 6.27
C GLN A 160 3.65 12.29 5.86
N MET A 161 3.70 11.99 4.57
CA MET A 161 4.78 12.57 3.82
C MET A 161 4.77 14.05 4.23
N ASP A 162 5.43 14.32 5.36
CA ASP A 162 6.53 15.24 5.36
C ASP A 162 7.49 14.74 4.27
N LEU A 163 7.05 14.84 3.01
CA LEU A 163 7.82 15.65 2.13
C LEU A 163 7.71 17.01 2.79
N GLU A 164 8.74 17.33 3.55
CA GLU A 164 9.33 18.65 3.52
C GLU A 164 9.53 19.00 2.03
N LYS A 165 8.43 19.27 1.33
CA LYS A 165 8.44 19.89 0.04
C LYS A 165 8.62 21.33 0.43
N GLU A 166 9.89 21.76 0.45
CA GLU A 166 10.20 23.11 -0.03
C GLU A 166 9.17 23.45 -1.08
N GLU A 167 8.40 24.53 -0.90
CA GLU A 167 7.39 24.99 -1.85
C GLU A 167 8.02 25.16 -3.24
N THR A 168 8.15 24.05 -3.95
CA THR A 168 8.46 23.99 -5.34
C THR A 168 7.11 24.16 -5.98
N SER A 169 6.92 25.37 -6.47
CA SER A 169 5.81 25.89 -7.29
C SER A 169 5.64 25.12 -8.61
N LEU A 170 5.77 23.80 -8.59
CA LEU A 170 5.54 22.92 -9.71
C LEU A 170 4.10 22.42 -9.65
N LEU A 171 3.22 23.28 -10.18
CA LEU A 171 1.91 22.87 -10.69
C LEU A 171 2.17 21.84 -11.81
N LEU A 172 1.88 20.56 -11.55
CA LEU A 172 1.86 19.54 -12.60
C LEU A 172 0.64 19.79 -13.51
N SER A 173 0.80 20.75 -14.42
CA SER A 173 -0.17 21.09 -15.48
C SER A 173 -0.33 19.99 -16.54
N LYS A 174 0.33 18.84 -16.38
CA LYS A 174 0.32 17.71 -17.31
C LYS A 174 0.32 16.40 -16.52
N THR A 175 -0.68 15.56 -16.78
CA THR A 175 -0.84 14.21 -16.19
C THR A 175 0.22 13.22 -16.67
N ASN A 176 0.99 13.57 -17.71
CA ASN A 176 2.12 12.82 -18.24
C ASN A 176 3.30 13.78 -18.46
N VAL A 177 4.13 13.95 -17.44
CA VAL A 177 5.47 14.54 -17.61
C VAL A 177 6.44 13.38 -17.86
N PRO A 178 7.00 13.24 -19.07
CA PRO A 178 7.99 12.21 -19.31
C PRO A 178 9.21 12.47 -18.41
N ALA A 179 9.56 11.46 -17.60
CA ALA A 179 10.77 11.44 -16.81
C ALA A 179 11.86 10.68 -17.56
N THR A 180 13.03 11.31 -17.73
CA THR A 180 14.21 10.64 -18.29
C THR A 180 15.15 10.31 -17.16
N ILE A 181 15.10 9.07 -16.67
CA ILE A 181 15.97 8.59 -15.59
C ILE A 181 17.30 8.12 -16.21
N PRO A 182 18.46 8.58 -15.69
CA PRO A 182 19.77 8.12 -16.15
C PRO A 182 19.93 6.61 -15.95
N MET A 183 20.35 5.92 -17.01
CA MET A 183 20.64 4.50 -16.99
C MET A 183 22.14 4.28 -16.79
N HIS A 184 22.49 3.40 -15.87
CA HIS A 184 23.85 2.99 -15.55
C HIS A 184 24.14 1.61 -16.16
N LYS A 185 25.43 1.28 -16.27
CA LYS A 185 25.91 -0.01 -16.78
C LYS A 185 26.81 -0.69 -15.74
N GLY A 186 26.38 -1.85 -15.29
CA GLY A 186 27.11 -2.76 -14.41
C GLY A 186 27.46 -4.08 -15.11
N ILE A 187 28.01 -5.01 -14.34
CA ILE A 187 28.40 -6.35 -14.80
C ILE A 187 27.84 -7.41 -13.85
N PHE A 188 27.40 -8.53 -14.42
CA PHE A 188 27.13 -9.79 -13.74
C PHE A 188 27.71 -10.92 -14.58
N ASN A 189 28.67 -11.69 -14.05
CA ASN A 189 29.33 -12.81 -14.74
C ASN A 189 29.75 -12.47 -16.17
N SER A 190 30.59 -11.45 -16.32
CA SER A 190 31.07 -10.90 -17.61
C SER A 190 29.98 -10.32 -18.53
N SER A 191 28.71 -10.38 -18.13
CA SER A 191 27.58 -9.88 -18.90
C SER A 191 27.15 -8.49 -18.42
N SER A 192 26.73 -7.63 -19.34
CA SER A 192 26.30 -6.27 -18.98
C SER A 192 24.91 -6.28 -18.33
N VAL A 193 24.76 -5.51 -17.24
CA VAL A 193 23.49 -5.25 -16.57
C VAL A 193 23.20 -3.76 -16.66
N PHE A 194 21.97 -3.40 -16.97
CA PHE A 194 21.54 -2.00 -16.98
C PHE A 194 20.59 -1.74 -15.82
N TYR A 195 20.80 -0.64 -15.11
CA TYR A 195 20.04 -0.32 -13.92
C TYR A 195 19.85 1.20 -13.77
N ILE A 196 18.87 1.56 -12.96
CA ILE A 196 18.59 2.94 -12.55
C ILE A 196 18.64 3.01 -11.03
N ILE A 197 18.94 4.19 -10.50
CA ILE A 197 18.97 4.45 -9.05
C ILE A 197 17.91 5.51 -8.78
N THR A 198 16.85 5.12 -8.09
CA THR A 198 15.70 5.98 -7.80
C THR A 198 15.65 6.42 -6.34
N ASP A 199 16.06 5.55 -5.41
CA ASP A 199 15.92 5.76 -3.98
C ASP A 199 17.17 5.27 -3.23
N SER A 200 17.46 5.90 -2.08
CA SER A 200 18.52 5.49 -1.16
C SER A 200 18.06 5.59 0.29
N SER A 201 18.41 4.62 1.13
CA SER A 201 18.23 4.73 2.59
C SER A 201 19.22 5.70 3.25
N ASP A 202 20.33 5.99 2.57
CA ASP A 202 21.44 6.81 3.06
C ASP A 202 21.45 8.16 2.31
N GLN A 203 21.36 9.24 3.07
CA GLN A 203 21.26 10.60 2.53
C GLN A 203 22.56 11.07 1.86
N GLU A 204 23.72 10.73 2.42
CA GLU A 204 25.01 11.14 1.86
C GLU A 204 25.28 10.43 0.53
N PHE A 205 25.02 9.12 0.49
CA PHE A 205 25.09 8.33 -0.72
C PHE A 205 24.10 8.83 -1.78
N GLY A 206 22.84 9.05 -1.40
CA GLY A 206 21.79 9.56 -2.29
C GLY A 206 22.20 10.89 -2.94
N ASN A 207 22.64 11.86 -2.12
CA ASN A 207 23.10 13.17 -2.60
C ASN A 207 24.27 13.05 -3.58
N LYS A 208 25.27 12.22 -3.26
CA LYS A 208 26.45 12.02 -4.10
C LYS A 208 26.09 11.43 -5.47
N ILE A 209 25.12 10.52 -5.53
CA ILE A 209 24.63 9.97 -6.80
C ILE A 209 23.79 11.01 -7.55
N THR A 210 22.88 11.71 -6.86
CA THR A 210 22.07 12.81 -7.44
C THR A 210 22.94 13.81 -8.19
N GLU A 211 24.02 14.29 -7.56
CA GLU A 211 24.97 15.23 -8.16
C GLU A 211 25.66 14.68 -9.41
N ARG A 212 26.00 13.39 -9.42
CA ARG A 212 26.73 12.75 -10.52
C ARG A 212 25.85 12.42 -11.72
N GLN A 213 24.64 11.91 -11.46
CA GLN A 213 23.75 11.47 -12.53
C GLN A 213 22.84 12.60 -13.06
N GLY A 214 22.74 13.73 -12.33
CA GLY A 214 21.88 14.85 -12.70
C GLY A 214 20.38 14.54 -12.58
N TRP A 215 20.02 13.54 -11.78
CA TRP A 215 18.65 13.10 -11.51
C TRP A 215 18.50 12.77 -10.02
N ASN A 216 17.39 13.21 -9.43
CA ASN A 216 17.17 13.06 -7.99
C ASN A 216 17.07 11.59 -7.58
N VAL A 217 17.92 11.19 -6.62
CA VAL A 217 17.76 9.97 -5.84
C VAL A 217 17.01 10.34 -4.57
N GLU A 218 15.80 9.81 -4.42
CA GLU A 218 14.93 10.11 -3.28
C GLU A 218 15.46 9.47 -1.99
N LEU A 219 15.33 10.19 -0.86
CA LEU A 219 15.66 9.65 0.45
C LEU A 219 14.52 8.75 0.94
N ALA A 220 14.82 7.47 1.15
CA ALA A 220 13.87 6.45 1.62
C ALA A 220 14.39 5.77 2.90
N PRO A 221 14.32 6.42 4.08
CA PRO A 221 14.84 5.88 5.33
C PRO A 221 14.30 4.49 5.73
N PRO A 222 13.03 4.11 5.42
CA PRO A 222 12.54 2.76 5.70
C PRO A 222 13.37 1.64 5.07
N LEU A 223 14.04 1.89 3.93
CA LEU A 223 14.90 0.89 3.28
C LEU A 223 16.07 0.42 4.17
N ALA A 224 16.52 1.24 5.13
CA ALA A 224 17.55 0.86 6.09
C ALA A 224 17.14 -0.33 6.99
N LYS A 225 15.83 -0.56 7.15
CA LYS A 225 15.27 -1.64 7.98
C LYS A 225 15.02 -2.93 7.19
N THR A 226 15.35 -2.96 5.89
CA THR A 226 15.10 -4.11 5.03
C THR A 226 15.91 -5.33 5.50
N PRO A 227 15.28 -6.51 5.67
CA PRO A 227 16.01 -7.73 6.02
C PRO A 227 17.11 -8.04 4.98
N LYS A 228 18.29 -8.46 5.44
CA LYS A 228 19.41 -8.81 4.55
C LYS A 228 19.07 -9.89 3.52
N THR A 229 18.10 -10.75 3.82
CA THR A 229 17.61 -11.81 2.92
C THR A 229 16.78 -11.27 1.76
N ALA A 230 16.29 -10.03 1.83
CA ALA A 230 15.54 -9.37 0.77
C ALA A 230 16.42 -8.43 -0.07
N LEU A 231 17.73 -8.39 0.21
CA LEU A 231 18.70 -7.53 -0.45
C LEU A 231 19.68 -8.36 -1.28
N GLN A 232 19.83 -8.02 -2.56
CA GLN A 232 20.98 -8.45 -3.35
C GLN A 232 22.20 -7.59 -2.97
N LYS A 233 23.40 -7.95 -3.45
CA LYS A 233 24.61 -7.14 -3.25
C LYS A 233 25.05 -6.50 -4.56
N ILE A 234 25.45 -5.25 -4.48
CA ILE A 234 26.13 -4.53 -5.56
C ILE A 234 27.49 -4.08 -5.02
N PHE A 235 28.56 -4.49 -5.69
CA PHE A 235 29.92 -4.11 -5.35
C PHE A 235 30.31 -2.87 -6.15
N VAL A 236 30.58 -1.80 -5.43
CA VAL A 236 30.86 -0.47 -5.99
C VAL A 236 32.29 -0.08 -5.68
N PHE A 237 33.05 0.35 -6.69
CA PHE A 237 34.46 0.65 -6.52
C PHE A 237 34.69 2.12 -6.18
N THR A 238 35.33 2.41 -5.04
CA THR A 238 35.63 3.78 -4.59
C THR A 238 37.00 4.28 -5.04
N ASN A 239 37.84 3.38 -5.55
CA ASN A 239 39.13 3.68 -6.17
C ASN A 239 39.50 2.59 -7.20
N GLY A 240 40.66 2.72 -7.83
CA GLY A 240 41.19 1.67 -8.70
C GLY A 240 41.36 2.12 -10.13
N ILE A 241 40.82 1.32 -11.05
CA ILE A 241 40.81 1.58 -12.50
C ILE A 241 39.63 2.51 -12.79
N SER A 242 39.85 3.61 -13.52
CA SER A 242 38.79 4.53 -13.93
C SER A 242 37.82 3.86 -14.90
N GLY A 243 36.53 4.16 -14.77
CA GLY A 243 35.49 3.52 -15.58
C GLY A 243 34.10 4.15 -15.40
N VAL A 244 33.07 3.35 -15.64
CA VAL A 244 31.66 3.78 -15.68
C VAL A 244 30.85 3.45 -14.42
N GLY A 245 31.48 2.88 -13.38
CA GLY A 245 30.80 2.62 -12.10
C GLY A 245 30.40 3.91 -11.39
N ILE A 246 29.51 3.82 -10.41
CA ILE A 246 28.85 5.01 -9.83
C ILE A 246 29.81 6.03 -9.18
N TYR A 247 31.00 5.58 -8.76
CA TYR A 247 32.05 6.47 -8.23
C TYR A 247 33.13 6.87 -9.26
N GLY A 248 33.00 6.48 -10.52
CA GLY A 248 33.91 6.81 -11.62
C GLY A 248 35.07 5.82 -11.80
N TYR A 249 34.96 4.65 -11.19
CA TYR A 249 35.90 3.54 -11.33
C TYR A 249 35.27 2.44 -12.18
N GLN A 250 35.84 1.23 -12.18
CA GLN A 250 35.31 0.13 -12.97
C GLN A 250 33.81 -0.11 -12.72
N SER A 251 33.16 -0.80 -13.66
CA SER A 251 31.74 -1.10 -13.60
C SER A 251 31.36 -1.77 -12.28
N ASP A 252 30.19 -1.42 -11.76
CA ASP A 252 29.67 -2.03 -10.54
C ASP A 252 29.28 -3.49 -10.81
N VAL A 253 29.57 -4.38 -9.85
CA VAL A 253 29.37 -5.83 -10.00
C VAL A 253 28.17 -6.30 -9.19
N PHE A 254 27.23 -6.96 -9.84
CA PHE A 254 25.95 -7.39 -9.26
C PHE A 254 26.01 -8.84 -8.79
N SER A 255 25.23 -9.18 -7.75
CA SER A 255 25.06 -10.58 -7.33
C SER A 255 24.00 -11.34 -8.10
N ASN A 256 22.98 -10.62 -8.59
CA ASN A 256 21.85 -11.22 -9.26
C ASN A 256 21.36 -10.28 -10.36
N THR A 257 20.59 -10.83 -11.29
CA THR A 257 19.93 -10.10 -12.38
C THR A 257 18.48 -10.56 -12.45
N PRO A 258 17.59 -9.81 -13.12
CA PRO A 258 16.21 -10.23 -13.36
C PRO A 258 16.06 -11.61 -14.02
N SER A 259 17.13 -12.14 -14.65
CA SER A 259 17.13 -13.47 -15.25
C SER A 259 17.11 -14.60 -14.22
N GLN A 260 17.43 -14.32 -12.95
CA GLN A 260 17.43 -15.29 -11.85
C GLN A 260 16.18 -15.08 -10.98
N GLU A 261 15.00 -15.47 -11.48
CA GLU A 261 13.69 -15.15 -10.88
C GLU A 261 13.55 -15.51 -9.40
N SER A 262 14.16 -16.61 -8.95
CA SER A 262 14.09 -17.06 -7.55
C SER A 262 15.05 -16.35 -6.59
N GLU A 263 16.04 -15.63 -7.12
CA GLU A 263 17.11 -14.99 -6.34
C GLU A 263 17.12 -13.46 -6.51
N TYR A 264 16.47 -12.95 -7.56
CA TYR A 264 16.46 -11.55 -7.88
C TYR A 264 15.57 -10.74 -6.93
N THR A 265 16.08 -9.57 -6.55
CA THR A 265 15.35 -8.53 -5.84
C THR A 265 15.80 -7.17 -6.40
N PRO A 266 14.90 -6.21 -6.59
CA PRO A 266 15.30 -4.85 -6.97
C PRO A 266 16.02 -4.11 -5.83
N LEU A 267 15.89 -4.58 -4.59
CA LEU A 267 16.50 -3.95 -3.42
C LEU A 267 17.94 -4.44 -3.25
N SER A 268 18.86 -3.49 -3.09
CA SER A 268 20.29 -3.78 -3.10
C SER A 268 21.00 -3.21 -1.88
N SER A 269 21.94 -3.97 -1.34
CA SER A 269 22.94 -3.50 -0.39
C SER A 269 24.20 -3.13 -1.16
N VAL A 270 24.67 -1.89 -0.99
CA VAL A 270 25.90 -1.40 -1.60
C VAL A 270 27.08 -1.84 -0.75
N VAL A 271 28.02 -2.55 -1.37
CA VAL A 271 29.30 -2.95 -0.77
C VAL A 271 30.40 -2.15 -1.44
N GLU A 272 31.01 -1.24 -0.70
CA GLU A 272 32.13 -0.45 -1.22
C GLU A 272 33.42 -1.28 -1.26
N VAL A 273 34.08 -1.27 -2.41
CA VAL A 273 35.34 -1.98 -2.66
C VAL A 273 36.45 -0.98 -2.93
N SER A 274 37.57 -1.15 -2.23
CA SER A 274 38.74 -0.29 -2.35
C SER A 274 40.02 -1.12 -2.47
N TRP A 275 40.86 -0.77 -3.42
CA TRP A 275 42.24 -1.21 -3.53
C TRP A 275 43.10 -0.55 -2.46
N LYS A 276 43.95 -1.35 -1.81
CA LYS A 276 45.00 -0.89 -0.90
C LYS A 276 46.23 -0.44 -1.69
N THR A 277 47.02 0.45 -1.08
CA THR A 277 48.30 0.92 -1.66
C THR A 277 49.22 -0.27 -1.95
N GLY A 278 49.76 -0.32 -3.18
CA GLY A 278 50.69 -1.36 -3.63
C GLY A 278 50.05 -2.61 -4.23
N GLN A 279 48.71 -2.72 -4.26
CA GLN A 279 48.04 -3.80 -4.98
C GLN A 279 48.02 -3.56 -6.50
N ASN A 280 48.15 -4.64 -7.27
CA ASN A 280 47.91 -4.61 -8.71
C ASN A 280 46.41 -4.52 -8.96
N LYS A 281 45.97 -3.41 -9.55
CA LYS A 281 44.57 -3.18 -9.88
C LYS A 281 44.20 -4.00 -11.11
N ILE A 282 43.16 -4.82 -11.01
CA ILE A 282 42.57 -5.57 -12.12
C ILE A 282 41.08 -5.29 -12.22
N ILE A 283 40.47 -5.62 -13.37
CA ILE A 283 39.02 -5.52 -13.53
C ILE A 283 38.39 -6.79 -12.93
N PHE A 284 37.31 -6.60 -12.17
CA PHE A 284 36.51 -7.70 -11.65
C PHE A 284 35.19 -7.79 -12.43
N GLU A 285 34.86 -8.98 -12.92
CA GLU A 285 33.67 -9.23 -13.75
C GLU A 285 32.62 -10.10 -13.04
N SER A 286 32.94 -10.61 -11.85
CA SER A 286 32.09 -11.48 -11.04
C SER A 286 32.32 -11.25 -9.54
N ILE A 287 31.42 -11.74 -8.70
CA ILE A 287 31.57 -11.63 -7.24
C ILE A 287 32.65 -12.56 -6.74
N GLU A 288 32.76 -13.73 -7.37
CA GLU A 288 33.76 -14.75 -7.07
C GLU A 288 35.15 -14.13 -7.13
N GLU A 289 35.45 -13.35 -8.17
CA GLU A 289 36.75 -12.66 -8.31
C GLU A 289 36.99 -11.57 -7.24
N ILE A 290 35.93 -10.96 -6.69
CA ILE A 290 36.06 -9.93 -5.65
C ILE A 290 36.32 -10.54 -4.27
N LEU A 291 35.78 -11.74 -4.02
CA LEU A 291 35.83 -12.40 -2.72
C LEU A 291 37.01 -13.35 -2.53
N GLU A 292 37.74 -13.69 -3.60
CA GLU A 292 39.01 -14.42 -3.57
C GLU A 292 40.18 -13.58 -3.01
#